data_AF-A0A1V5Z4G9-F1
#
_entry.id   AF-A0A1V5Z4G9-F1
#
_cell.length_a   1.000
_cell.length_b   1.000
_cell.length_c   1.000
_cell.angle_alpha   90.00
_cell.angle_beta   90.00
_cell.angle_gamma   90.00
#
_symmetry.space_group_name_H-M   'P 1'
#
loop_
_entity.id
_entity.type
_entity.pdbx_description
1 polymer ?
#
loop_
_entity_poly.entity_id
_entity_poly.type
_entity_poly.pdbx_seq_one_letter_code
_entity_poly.pdbx_strand_id
1 'polypeptide(L)'
;MKFTSYQKKTLKALVLWSVIAAAAYAIAPRVPRLLRLASGMNLLELIGLLALILAIGEALGLFTQVILAGKRKPPVEGAMVGRIYRLVAVLAVLLGIAYGFGKLGTIGAFFAMFGGMLLGWSLQAPVSGIAAWVLVSLKRPFRPGDRIQFPNLGLVGDVHDTGIMYTMLNQVGGTVGSEEAVGRYILVPNAVLFSQVVINYTIVQESPYMLDEVVVRITYNSNWDKAEEILLKAAEEITGDVIEATGVKPYIRSDLYDYGVNLRLRYQTRVKDRAETAYLLNKKMFNELQKCPEVDLAMPYVYSNRAGAKLVEITTEKGSVKEIPIDEITPSARELDPHDVEQVAQSIALQGLLQPIVVTRNNATGRYDIQAGDLRLAACKQLGWKTITALVQDAKESKPGVPPISPLNPKV
;
A
#
# COMPACT_ATOMS: atom_id res chain seq x y z
N MET A 1 15.51 -47.76 0.20
CA MET A 1 15.01 -46.39 -0.06
C MET A 1 13.50 -46.49 -0.32
N LYS A 2 12.63 -45.89 0.51
CA LYS A 2 11.18 -45.96 0.29
C LYS A 2 10.82 -45.02 -0.86
N PHE A 3 10.31 -45.56 -1.97
CA PHE A 3 9.84 -44.76 -3.10
C PHE A 3 8.70 -43.83 -2.67
N THR A 4 8.76 -42.57 -3.10
CA THR A 4 7.69 -41.59 -2.90
C THR A 4 6.46 -41.97 -3.72
N SER A 5 5.29 -41.38 -3.40
CA SER A 5 4.05 -41.60 -4.16
C SER A 5 4.25 -41.29 -5.67
N TYR A 6 4.99 -40.22 -5.97
CA TYR A 6 5.36 -39.83 -7.34
C TYR A 6 6.19 -40.90 -8.06
N GLN A 7 7.27 -41.37 -7.41
CA GLN A 7 8.15 -42.39 -7.99
C GLN A 7 7.41 -43.71 -8.24
N LYS A 8 6.52 -44.13 -7.32
CA LYS A 8 5.69 -45.33 -7.52
C LYS A 8 4.76 -45.19 -8.72
N LYS A 9 4.15 -44.02 -8.93
CA LYS A 9 3.28 -43.75 -10.08
C LYS A 9 4.07 -43.78 -11.39
N THR A 10 5.22 -43.10 -11.44
CA THR A 10 6.12 -43.09 -12.60
C THR A 10 6.64 -44.50 -12.92
N LEU A 11 7.04 -45.27 -11.90
CA LEU A 11 7.51 -46.65 -12.07
C LEU A 11 6.39 -47.57 -12.63
N LYS A 12 5.16 -47.47 -12.13
CA LYS A 12 4.03 -48.23 -12.67
C LYS A 12 3.76 -47.91 -14.14
N ALA A 13 3.80 -46.62 -14.50
CA ALA A 13 3.62 -46.18 -15.88
C ALA A 13 4.76 -46.70 -16.78
N LEU A 14 6.01 -46.59 -16.32
CA LEU A 14 7.18 -47.13 -17.02
C LEU A 14 7.03 -48.62 -17.31
N VAL A 15 6.69 -49.42 -16.30
CA VAL A 15 6.49 -50.86 -16.45
C VAL A 15 5.36 -51.15 -17.44
N LEU A 16 4.22 -50.48 -17.31
CA LEU A 16 3.08 -50.66 -18.22
C LEU A 16 3.47 -50.42 -19.68
N TRP A 17 4.09 -49.27 -19.97
CA TRP A 17 4.49 -48.92 -21.34
C TRP A 17 5.58 -49.84 -21.88
N SER A 18 6.51 -50.27 -21.02
CA SER A 18 7.56 -51.23 -21.42
C SER A 18 6.97 -52.59 -21.78
N VAL A 19 5.98 -53.06 -21.02
CA VAL A 19 5.27 -54.31 -21.30
C VAL A 19 4.47 -54.21 -22.60
N ILE A 20 3.75 -53.11 -22.81
CA ILE A 20 3.01 -52.88 -24.07
C ILE A 20 3.97 -52.85 -25.26
N ALA A 21 5.09 -52.13 -25.15
CA ALA A 21 6.09 -52.06 -26.22
C ALA A 21 6.68 -53.44 -26.54
N ALA A 22 7.12 -54.18 -25.53
CA ALA A 22 7.69 -55.51 -25.69
C ALA A 22 6.69 -56.50 -26.30
N ALA A 23 5.44 -56.50 -25.85
CA ALA A 23 4.39 -57.35 -26.40
C ALA A 23 4.09 -57.00 -27.86
N ALA A 24 3.98 -55.71 -28.19
CA ALA A 24 3.69 -55.26 -29.55
C ALA A 24 4.79 -55.67 -30.54
N TYR A 25 6.07 -55.48 -30.19
CA TYR A 25 7.20 -55.91 -31.02
C TYR A 25 7.35 -57.43 -31.11
N ALA A 26 7.00 -58.17 -30.05
CA ALA A 26 7.03 -59.63 -30.08
C ALA A 26 5.92 -60.23 -30.98
N ILE A 27 4.72 -59.61 -31.00
CA ILE A 27 3.57 -60.13 -31.76
C ILE A 27 3.64 -59.68 -33.24
N ALA A 28 4.15 -58.48 -33.52
CA ALA A 28 4.22 -57.91 -34.87
C ALA A 28 4.71 -58.87 -35.97
N PRO A 29 5.85 -59.57 -35.85
CA PRO A 29 6.34 -60.47 -36.90
C PRO A 29 5.48 -61.74 -37.07
N ARG A 30 4.67 -62.10 -36.07
CA ARG A 30 3.82 -63.30 -36.09
C ARG A 30 2.46 -63.07 -36.76
N VAL A 31 2.05 -61.81 -36.91
CA VAL A 31 0.74 -61.44 -37.50
C VAL A 31 0.93 -60.40 -38.63
N PRO A 32 1.56 -60.78 -39.75
CA PRO A 32 1.88 -59.84 -40.83
C PRO A 32 0.66 -59.36 -41.63
N ARG A 33 -0.55 -59.91 -41.38
CA ARG A 33 -1.81 -59.52 -42.03
C ARG A 33 -2.45 -58.25 -41.44
N LEU A 34 -1.84 -57.62 -40.45
CA LEU A 34 -2.35 -56.38 -39.88
C LEU A 34 -2.18 -55.22 -40.85
N LEU A 35 -3.01 -54.18 -40.67
CA LEU A 35 -3.03 -52.99 -41.52
C LEU A 35 -1.61 -52.40 -41.64
N ARG A 36 -1.07 -52.42 -42.87
CA ARG A 36 0.17 -51.72 -43.22
C ARG A 36 -0.14 -50.23 -43.38
N LEU A 37 0.60 -49.42 -42.65
CA LEU A 37 0.47 -47.97 -42.69
C LEU A 37 1.31 -47.38 -43.83
N ALA A 38 1.08 -46.10 -44.16
CA ALA A 38 1.81 -45.40 -45.22
C ALA A 38 3.33 -45.30 -44.97
N SER A 39 3.78 -45.40 -43.71
CA SER A 39 5.20 -45.51 -43.34
C SER A 39 5.85 -46.85 -43.68
N GLY A 40 5.08 -47.86 -44.09
CA GLY A 40 5.53 -49.25 -44.22
C GLY A 40 5.49 -50.05 -42.92
N MET A 41 5.20 -49.41 -41.78
CA MET A 41 5.04 -50.09 -40.49
C MET A 41 3.69 -50.80 -40.38
N ASN A 42 3.68 -51.92 -39.66
CA ASN A 42 2.44 -52.54 -39.21
C ASN A 42 1.85 -51.77 -38.02
N LEU A 43 0.53 -51.84 -37.81
CA LEU A 43 -0.15 -51.16 -36.69
C LEU A 43 0.45 -51.53 -35.31
N LEU A 44 0.85 -52.79 -35.11
CA LEU A 44 1.51 -53.21 -33.86
C LEU A 44 2.91 -52.61 -33.70
N GLU A 45 3.67 -52.45 -34.77
CA GLU A 45 4.98 -51.81 -34.71
C GLU A 45 4.85 -50.33 -34.36
N LEU A 46 3.80 -49.66 -34.85
CA LEU A 46 3.48 -48.30 -34.45
C LEU A 46 3.11 -48.25 -32.96
N ILE A 47 2.21 -49.10 -32.48
CA ILE A 47 1.84 -49.17 -31.06
C ILE A 47 3.09 -49.42 -30.18
N GLY A 48 3.97 -50.32 -30.63
CA GLY A 48 5.25 -50.61 -29.97
C GLY A 48 6.15 -49.39 -29.88
N LEU A 49 6.30 -48.65 -30.99
CA LEU A 49 7.07 -47.41 -31.05
C LEU A 49 6.51 -46.34 -30.10
N LEU A 50 5.20 -46.10 -30.13
CA LEU A 50 4.56 -45.09 -29.27
C LEU A 50 4.69 -45.44 -27.78
N ALA A 51 4.47 -46.71 -27.43
CA ALA A 51 4.66 -47.21 -26.07
C ALA A 51 6.13 -47.09 -25.62
N LEU A 52 7.08 -47.36 -26.51
CA LEU A 52 8.52 -47.19 -26.23
C LEU A 52 8.88 -45.72 -25.95
N ILE A 53 8.37 -44.78 -26.74
CA ILE A 53 8.58 -43.34 -26.51
C ILE A 53 8.09 -42.92 -25.11
N LEU A 54 6.88 -43.37 -24.73
CA LEU A 54 6.33 -43.09 -23.40
C LEU A 54 7.15 -43.77 -22.28
N ALA A 55 7.61 -45.00 -22.49
CA ALA A 55 8.48 -45.70 -21.55
C ALA A 55 9.80 -44.95 -21.34
N ILE A 56 10.45 -44.46 -22.40
CA ILE A 56 11.67 -43.66 -22.30
C ILE A 56 11.42 -42.37 -21.51
N GLY A 57 10.32 -41.68 -21.78
CA GLY A 57 9.94 -40.47 -21.03
C GLY A 57 9.77 -40.71 -19.53
N GLU A 58 9.07 -41.78 -19.14
CA GLU A 58 8.91 -42.16 -17.73
C GLU A 58 10.22 -42.68 -17.11
N ALA A 59 11.10 -43.33 -17.89
CA ALA A 59 12.41 -43.77 -17.42
C ALA A 59 13.32 -42.58 -17.07
N LEU A 60 13.40 -41.58 -17.95
CA LEU A 60 14.11 -40.32 -17.69
C LEU A 60 13.50 -39.57 -16.49
N GLY A 61 12.17 -39.55 -16.39
CA GLY A 61 11.46 -39.01 -15.24
C GLY A 61 11.81 -39.71 -13.92
N LEU A 62 11.84 -41.05 -13.90
CA LEU A 62 12.19 -41.83 -12.72
C LEU A 62 13.67 -41.64 -12.36
N PHE A 63 14.55 -41.67 -13.35
CA PHE A 63 15.99 -41.48 -13.18
C PHE A 63 16.29 -40.12 -12.54
N THR A 64 15.70 -39.04 -13.07
CA THR A 64 15.86 -37.71 -12.48
C THR A 64 15.28 -37.63 -11.08
N GLN A 65 14.09 -38.18 -10.82
CA GLN A 65 13.53 -38.24 -9.46
C GLN A 65 14.44 -38.98 -8.47
N VAL A 66 15.10 -40.06 -8.89
CA VAL A 66 16.04 -40.82 -8.04
C VAL A 66 17.30 -39.99 -7.76
N ILE A 67 17.87 -39.31 -8.77
CA ILE A 67 19.02 -38.42 -8.60
C ILE A 67 18.69 -37.26 -7.65
N LEU A 68 17.56 -36.59 -7.85
CA LEU A 68 17.13 -35.46 -7.02
C LEU A 68 16.83 -35.90 -5.59
N ALA A 69 16.23 -37.08 -5.40
CA ALA A 69 16.04 -37.67 -4.07
C ALA A 69 17.39 -37.99 -3.39
N GLY A 70 18.39 -38.46 -4.15
CA GLY A 70 19.76 -38.66 -3.66
C GLY A 70 20.42 -37.36 -3.20
N LYS A 71 20.12 -36.23 -3.86
CA LYS A 71 20.54 -34.88 -3.47
C LYS A 71 19.70 -34.25 -2.34
N ARG A 72 18.82 -35.02 -1.68
CA ARG A 72 17.88 -34.56 -0.63
C ARG A 72 17.01 -33.37 -1.05
N LYS A 73 16.74 -33.22 -2.35
CA LYS A 73 15.83 -32.19 -2.86
C LYS A 73 14.36 -32.58 -2.60
N PRO A 74 13.45 -31.60 -2.46
CA PRO A 74 12.03 -31.86 -2.33
C PRO A 74 11.51 -32.79 -3.45
N PRO A 75 10.72 -33.83 -3.13
CA PRO A 75 10.21 -34.77 -4.14
C PRO A 75 9.41 -34.10 -5.27
N VAL A 76 8.80 -32.94 -4.98
CA VAL A 76 8.03 -32.16 -5.95
C VAL A 76 8.90 -31.64 -7.09
N GLU A 77 10.14 -31.22 -6.82
CA GLU A 77 11.05 -30.72 -7.87
C GLU A 77 11.32 -31.78 -8.93
N GLY A 78 11.64 -33.00 -8.51
CA GLY A 78 11.83 -34.12 -9.43
C GLY A 78 10.55 -34.51 -10.18
N ALA A 79 9.39 -34.38 -9.53
CA ALA A 79 8.11 -34.60 -10.21
C ALA A 79 7.83 -33.53 -11.27
N MET A 80 8.21 -32.27 -11.05
CA MET A 80 8.06 -31.18 -12.02
C MET A 80 8.93 -31.42 -13.26
N VAL A 81 10.20 -31.79 -13.08
CA VAL A 81 11.07 -32.16 -14.20
C VAL A 81 10.55 -33.40 -14.94
N GLY A 82 10.04 -34.39 -14.21
CA GLY A 82 9.39 -35.56 -14.78
C GLY A 82 8.20 -35.23 -15.71
N ARG A 83 7.42 -34.18 -15.39
CA ARG A 83 6.32 -33.72 -16.25
C ARG A 83 6.84 -33.15 -17.58
N ILE A 84 8.02 -32.53 -17.60
CA ILE A 84 8.63 -32.01 -18.83
C ILE A 84 9.00 -33.18 -19.76
N TYR A 85 9.66 -34.23 -19.25
CA TYR A 85 9.94 -35.42 -20.06
C TYR A 85 8.67 -36.07 -20.60
N ARG A 86 7.60 -36.11 -19.80
CA ARG A 86 6.30 -36.62 -20.25
C ARG A 86 5.70 -35.75 -21.35
N LEU A 87 5.78 -34.42 -21.25
CA LEU A 87 5.33 -33.51 -22.31
C LEU A 87 6.10 -33.76 -23.61
N VAL A 88 7.43 -33.86 -23.53
CA VAL A 88 8.28 -34.16 -24.69
C VAL A 88 7.93 -35.53 -25.30
N ALA A 89 7.71 -36.54 -24.46
CA ALA A 89 7.29 -37.86 -24.92
C ALA A 89 5.92 -37.83 -25.61
N VAL A 90 4.96 -37.05 -25.10
CA VAL A 90 3.64 -36.86 -25.75
C VAL A 90 3.79 -36.18 -27.11
N LEU A 91 4.62 -35.13 -27.22
CA LEU A 91 4.91 -34.49 -28.50
C LEU A 91 5.59 -35.46 -29.49
N ALA A 92 6.54 -36.27 -29.01
CA ALA A 92 7.17 -37.31 -29.80
C ALA A 92 6.19 -38.41 -30.24
N VAL A 93 5.20 -38.76 -29.41
CA VAL A 93 4.10 -39.67 -29.78
C VAL A 93 3.25 -39.09 -30.90
N LEU A 94 2.91 -37.79 -30.86
CA LEU A 94 2.17 -37.14 -31.95
C LEU A 94 2.96 -37.18 -33.27
N LEU A 95 4.28 -36.92 -33.21
CA LEU A 95 5.16 -37.07 -34.36
C LEU A 95 5.27 -38.53 -34.84
N GLY A 96 5.31 -39.49 -33.91
CA GLY A 96 5.32 -40.92 -34.20
C GLY A 96 4.04 -41.38 -34.90
N ILE A 97 2.88 -40.89 -34.49
CA ILE A 97 1.60 -41.13 -35.18
C ILE A 97 1.65 -40.53 -36.59
N ALA A 98 2.08 -39.27 -36.72
CA ALA A 98 2.18 -38.62 -38.02
C ALA A 98 3.16 -39.35 -38.95
N TYR A 99 4.27 -39.85 -38.42
CA TYR A 99 5.20 -40.73 -39.14
C TYR A 99 4.48 -42.00 -39.59
N GLY A 100 3.81 -42.71 -38.68
CA GLY A 100 3.03 -43.91 -38.96
C GLY A 100 2.11 -43.77 -40.16
N PHE A 101 1.33 -42.68 -40.19
CA PHE A 101 0.37 -42.37 -41.27
C PHE A 101 0.98 -41.65 -42.49
N GLY A 102 2.30 -41.47 -42.57
CA GLY A 102 2.96 -40.82 -43.70
C GLY A 102 2.67 -39.32 -43.83
N LYS A 103 2.23 -38.67 -42.75
CA LYS A 103 1.89 -37.23 -42.67
C LYS A 103 3.02 -36.37 -42.10
N LEU A 104 4.21 -36.94 -41.91
CA LEU A 104 5.36 -36.19 -41.41
C LEU A 104 5.77 -35.05 -42.36
N GLY A 105 5.73 -35.29 -43.68
CA GLY A 105 6.00 -34.25 -44.69
C GLY A 105 4.99 -33.10 -44.66
N THR A 106 3.71 -33.37 -44.41
CA THR A 106 2.69 -32.31 -44.28
C THR A 106 2.89 -31.45 -43.03
N ILE A 107 3.29 -32.07 -41.91
CA ILE A 107 3.65 -31.32 -40.69
C ILE A 107 4.91 -30.50 -40.95
N GLY A 108 5.93 -31.08 -41.60
CA GLY A 108 7.15 -30.37 -41.99
C GLY A 108 6.87 -29.16 -42.88
N ALA A 109 6.01 -29.30 -43.90
CA ALA A 109 5.60 -28.19 -44.77
C ALA A 109 4.86 -27.09 -44.00
N PHE A 110 3.96 -27.45 -43.07
CA PHE A 110 3.29 -26.49 -42.21
C PHE A 110 4.30 -25.71 -41.34
N PHE A 111 5.25 -26.40 -40.70
CA PHE A 111 6.29 -25.75 -39.91
C PHE A 111 7.26 -24.92 -40.76
N ALA A 112 7.52 -25.32 -42.01
CA ALA A 112 8.33 -24.51 -42.93
C ALA A 112 7.62 -23.20 -43.30
N MET A 113 6.31 -23.23 -43.51
CA MET A 113 5.53 -22.04 -43.85
C MET A 113 5.27 -21.12 -42.65
N PHE A 114 4.95 -21.68 -41.47
CA PHE A 114 4.45 -20.90 -40.33
C PHE A 114 5.22 -21.10 -39.04
N GLY A 115 6.05 -22.14 -38.95
CA GLY A 115 6.73 -22.53 -37.71
C GLY A 115 7.62 -21.44 -37.14
N GLY A 116 8.35 -20.71 -37.99
CA GLY A 116 9.18 -19.58 -37.56
C GLY A 116 8.38 -18.44 -36.92
N MET A 117 7.22 -18.10 -37.50
CA MET A 117 6.33 -17.06 -36.97
C MET A 117 5.69 -17.49 -35.65
N LEU A 118 5.17 -18.72 -35.59
CA LEU A 118 4.54 -19.27 -34.38
C LEU A 118 5.54 -19.39 -33.21
N LEU A 119 6.75 -19.89 -33.49
CA LEU A 119 7.81 -19.96 -32.48
C LEU A 119 8.31 -18.57 -32.09
N GLY A 120 8.43 -17.64 -33.05
CA GLY A 120 8.84 -16.26 -32.80
C GLY A 120 7.87 -15.53 -31.85
N TRP A 121 6.56 -15.62 -32.10
CA TRP A 121 5.57 -15.00 -31.23
C TRP A 121 5.44 -15.67 -29.86
N SER A 122 5.48 -17.00 -29.81
CA SER A 122 5.39 -17.72 -28.53
C SER A 122 6.61 -17.52 -27.64
N LEU A 123 7.80 -17.34 -28.23
CA LEU A 123 9.06 -17.13 -27.50
C LEU A 123 9.45 -15.65 -27.34
N GLN A 124 8.63 -14.71 -27.83
CA GLN A 124 8.96 -13.28 -27.78
C GLN A 124 9.28 -12.82 -26.35
N ALA A 125 8.43 -13.13 -25.38
CA ALA A 125 8.64 -12.71 -23.99
C ALA A 125 9.86 -13.39 -23.32
N PRO A 126 10.06 -14.72 -23.42
CA PRO A 126 11.28 -15.36 -22.95
C PRO A 126 12.57 -14.81 -23.57
N VAL A 127 12.62 -14.66 -24.89
CA VAL A 127 13.80 -14.13 -25.60
C VAL A 127 14.06 -12.69 -25.19
N SER A 128 13.01 -11.87 -25.06
CA SER A 128 13.13 -10.51 -24.54
C SER A 128 13.64 -10.51 -23.09
N GLY A 129 13.18 -11.43 -22.24
CA GLY A 129 13.68 -11.55 -20.87
C GLY A 129 15.20 -11.79 -20.81
N ILE A 130 15.71 -12.68 -21.67
CA ILE A 130 17.15 -12.95 -21.80
C ILE A 130 17.89 -11.69 -22.30
N ALA A 131 17.37 -11.03 -23.33
CA ALA A 131 17.98 -9.81 -23.87
C ALA A 131 18.04 -8.69 -22.83
N ALA A 132 16.96 -8.52 -22.03
CA ALA A 132 16.91 -7.58 -20.93
C ALA A 132 17.94 -7.93 -19.85
N TRP A 133 18.08 -9.21 -19.48
CA TRP A 133 19.09 -9.65 -18.53
C TRP A 133 20.52 -9.33 -19.00
N VAL A 134 20.83 -9.58 -20.29
CA VAL A 134 22.13 -9.20 -20.88
C VAL A 134 22.34 -7.69 -20.79
N LEU A 135 21.32 -6.90 -21.15
CA LEU A 135 21.39 -5.44 -21.10
C LEU A 135 21.61 -4.93 -19.67
N VAL A 136 20.87 -5.46 -18.69
CA VAL A 136 21.04 -5.10 -17.27
C VAL A 136 22.43 -5.48 -16.79
N SER A 137 22.94 -6.65 -17.18
CA SER A 137 24.27 -7.11 -16.78
C SER A 137 25.40 -6.25 -17.36
N LEU A 138 25.26 -5.79 -18.60
CA LEU A 138 26.26 -4.98 -19.31
C LEU A 138 26.18 -3.49 -18.98
N LYS A 139 24.98 -2.91 -19.04
CA LYS A 139 24.75 -1.47 -18.83
C LYS A 139 24.54 -1.10 -17.37
N ARG A 140 24.14 -2.07 -16.53
CA ARG A 140 23.91 -1.90 -15.09
C ARG A 140 23.07 -0.66 -14.76
N PRO A 141 21.85 -0.51 -15.34
CA PRO A 141 20.93 0.58 -14.98
C PRO A 141 20.50 0.53 -13.51
N PHE A 142 20.54 -0.67 -12.92
CA PHE A 142 20.45 -0.94 -11.49
C PHE A 142 21.27 -2.19 -11.16
N ARG A 143 21.57 -2.40 -9.89
CA ARG A 143 22.39 -3.50 -9.37
C ARG A 143 21.69 -4.18 -8.17
N PRO A 144 22.06 -5.42 -7.83
CA PRO A 144 21.65 -6.01 -6.55
C PRO A 144 22.02 -5.09 -5.39
N GLY A 145 21.03 -4.80 -4.55
CA GLY A 145 21.13 -3.88 -3.42
C GLY A 145 20.47 -2.51 -3.64
N ASP A 146 20.23 -2.10 -4.89
CA ASP A 146 19.62 -0.83 -5.24
C ASP A 146 18.12 -0.83 -4.93
N ARG A 147 17.57 0.30 -4.48
CA ARG A 147 16.13 0.49 -4.36
C ARG A 147 15.57 1.00 -5.67
N ILE A 148 14.60 0.27 -6.24
CA ILE A 148 13.95 0.63 -7.49
C ILE A 148 12.43 0.67 -7.37
N GLN A 149 11.80 1.47 -8.23
CA GLN A 149 10.35 1.54 -8.36
C GLN A 149 9.91 1.34 -9.80
N PHE A 150 8.79 0.64 -9.93
CA PHE A 150 8.01 0.50 -11.15
C PHE A 150 6.70 1.28 -10.96
N PRO A 151 6.63 2.57 -11.39
CA PRO A 151 5.48 3.43 -11.11
C PRO A 151 4.16 2.83 -11.60
N ASN A 152 4.15 2.30 -12.84
CA ASN A 152 2.97 1.72 -13.46
C ASN A 152 2.48 0.43 -12.79
N LEU A 153 3.34 -0.25 -12.02
CA LEU A 153 2.97 -1.46 -11.28
C LEU A 153 2.66 -1.17 -9.81
N GLY A 154 2.90 0.06 -9.34
CA GLY A 154 2.81 0.40 -7.92
C GLY A 154 3.78 -0.42 -7.05
N LEU A 155 4.92 -0.84 -7.62
CA LEU A 155 5.89 -1.69 -6.95
C LEU A 155 7.14 -0.91 -6.59
N VAL A 156 7.57 -1.01 -5.34
CA VAL A 156 8.85 -0.50 -4.84
C VAL A 156 9.56 -1.64 -4.12
N GLY A 157 10.86 -1.77 -4.33
CA GLY A 157 11.64 -2.79 -3.66
C GLY A 157 13.13 -2.68 -3.88
N ASP A 158 13.88 -3.36 -3.01
CA ASP A 158 15.32 -3.51 -3.15
C ASP A 158 15.63 -4.70 -4.06
N VAL A 159 16.51 -4.52 -5.04
CA VAL A 159 16.93 -5.59 -5.94
C VAL A 159 17.71 -6.63 -5.14
N HIS A 160 17.19 -7.85 -5.06
CA HIS A 160 17.87 -8.97 -4.41
C HIS A 160 18.82 -9.67 -5.38
N ASP A 161 18.31 -10.05 -6.56
CA ASP A 161 19.08 -10.71 -7.61
C ASP A 161 18.43 -10.48 -8.99
N THR A 162 19.21 -10.57 -10.06
CA THR A 162 18.74 -10.49 -11.46
C THR A 162 19.07 -11.78 -12.19
N GLY A 163 18.11 -12.72 -12.19
CA GLY A 163 18.21 -13.96 -12.95
C GLY A 163 17.90 -13.77 -14.43
N ILE A 164 18.06 -14.83 -15.24
CA ILE A 164 17.89 -14.77 -16.71
C ILE A 164 16.47 -14.34 -17.11
N MET A 165 15.45 -14.83 -16.41
CA MET A 165 14.04 -14.58 -16.76
C MET A 165 13.36 -13.56 -15.84
N TYR A 166 13.83 -13.46 -14.59
CA TYR A 166 13.19 -12.66 -13.55
C TYR A 166 14.21 -11.88 -12.73
N THR A 167 13.86 -10.64 -12.40
CA THR A 167 14.52 -9.82 -11.38
C THR A 167 13.75 -9.98 -10.08
N MET A 168 14.43 -10.41 -9.02
CA MET A 168 13.85 -10.58 -7.70
C MET A 168 14.00 -9.30 -6.90
N LEU A 169 12.89 -8.75 -6.41
CA LEU A 169 12.86 -7.57 -5.55
C LEU A 169 12.40 -7.97 -4.16
N ASN A 170 13.10 -7.56 -3.11
CA ASN A 170 12.56 -7.55 -1.77
C ASN A 170 11.64 -6.33 -1.64
N GLN A 171 10.34 -6.56 -1.53
CA GLN A 171 9.37 -5.48 -1.50
C GLN A 171 9.61 -4.54 -0.33
N VAL A 172 9.51 -3.26 -0.62
CA VAL A 172 9.52 -2.17 0.35
C VAL A 172 8.10 -1.61 0.43
N GLY A 173 7.57 -1.52 1.66
CA GLY A 173 6.18 -1.15 1.91
C GLY A 173 5.15 -2.23 1.52
N GLY A 174 3.91 -1.83 1.24
CA GLY A 174 2.81 -2.73 0.90
C GLY A 174 2.06 -3.25 2.14
N THR A 175 2.61 -4.25 2.84
CA THR A 175 2.03 -4.71 4.13
C THR A 175 2.38 -3.78 5.29
N VAL A 176 3.47 -3.03 5.16
CA VAL A 176 3.87 -1.97 6.09
C VAL A 176 3.68 -0.65 5.35
N GLY A 177 3.13 0.37 6.04
CA GLY A 177 2.89 1.69 5.46
C GLY A 177 4.17 2.51 5.28
N SER A 178 5.22 2.22 6.06
CA SER A 178 6.55 2.80 5.90
C SER A 178 7.33 2.11 4.78
N GLU A 179 8.33 2.81 4.24
CA GLU A 179 9.25 2.29 3.22
C GLU A 179 10.33 1.36 3.81
N GLU A 180 9.89 0.35 4.55
CA GLU A 180 10.73 -0.71 5.09
C GLU A 180 10.65 -1.99 4.27
N ALA A 181 11.75 -2.73 4.23
CA ALA A 181 11.84 -4.00 3.53
C ALA A 181 11.09 -5.10 4.30
N VAL A 182 10.07 -5.68 3.68
CA VAL A 182 9.15 -6.62 4.34
C VAL A 182 9.70 -8.05 4.38
N GLY A 183 10.66 -8.38 3.52
CA GLY A 183 11.10 -9.76 3.29
C GLY A 183 10.20 -10.53 2.31
N ARG A 184 9.31 -9.82 1.59
CA ARG A 184 8.44 -10.41 0.55
C ARG A 184 9.09 -10.26 -0.82
N TYR A 185 9.53 -11.37 -1.40
CA TYR A 185 10.11 -11.36 -2.73
C TYR A 185 9.07 -11.24 -3.85
N ILE A 186 9.30 -10.32 -4.77
CA ILE A 186 8.52 -10.10 -5.99
C ILE A 186 9.38 -10.50 -7.17
N LEU A 187 8.86 -11.38 -8.03
CA LEU A 187 9.52 -11.82 -9.25
C LEU A 187 9.02 -10.99 -10.43
N VAL A 188 9.82 -10.03 -10.88
CA VAL A 188 9.49 -9.19 -12.03
C VAL A 188 10.06 -9.84 -13.31
N PRO A 189 9.23 -10.18 -14.31
CA PRO A 189 9.73 -10.70 -15.58
C PRO A 189 10.63 -9.68 -16.26
N ASN A 190 11.85 -10.07 -16.65
CA ASN A 190 12.82 -9.13 -17.24
C ASN A 190 12.31 -8.47 -18.53
N ALA A 191 11.44 -9.15 -19.29
CA ALA A 191 10.85 -8.60 -20.51
C ALA A 191 10.08 -7.28 -20.28
N VAL A 192 9.57 -7.07 -19.05
CA VAL A 192 8.86 -5.85 -18.65
C VAL A 192 9.78 -4.63 -18.62
N LEU A 193 11.09 -4.82 -18.46
CA LEU A 193 12.07 -3.73 -18.45
C LEU A 193 12.16 -2.96 -19.78
N PHE A 194 11.71 -3.55 -20.88
CA PHE A 194 11.67 -2.87 -22.19
C PHE A 194 10.44 -1.98 -22.38
N SER A 195 9.37 -2.21 -21.62
CA SER A 195 8.10 -1.49 -21.78
C SER A 195 7.74 -0.61 -20.58
N GLN A 196 8.49 -0.71 -19.49
CA GLN A 196 8.25 0.04 -18.25
C GLN A 196 9.44 0.92 -17.90
N VAL A 197 9.13 2.11 -17.38
CA VAL A 197 10.14 2.98 -16.77
C VAL A 197 10.49 2.44 -15.39
N VAL A 198 11.78 2.35 -15.10
CA VAL A 198 12.32 1.99 -13.79
C VAL A 198 12.97 3.22 -13.18
N ILE A 199 12.50 3.61 -11.99
CA ILE A 199 13.11 4.69 -11.21
C ILE A 199 14.08 4.04 -10.24
N ASN A 200 15.37 4.38 -10.34
CA ASN A 200 16.40 3.92 -9.41
C ASN A 200 16.70 5.02 -8.40
N TYR A 201 16.56 4.71 -7.11
CA TYR A 201 16.83 5.63 -6.01
C TYR A 201 18.31 5.59 -5.55
N THR A 202 19.09 4.60 -5.98
CA THR A 202 20.44 4.30 -5.47
C THR A 202 21.50 4.37 -6.58
N ILE A 203 21.44 5.39 -7.44
CA ILE A 203 22.24 5.47 -8.68
C ILE A 203 23.75 5.55 -8.41
N VAL A 204 24.17 6.19 -7.32
CA VAL A 204 25.59 6.34 -6.97
C VAL A 204 25.90 5.45 -5.76
N GLN A 205 26.63 4.36 -5.95
CA GLN A 205 26.90 3.40 -4.86
C GLN A 205 27.76 4.00 -3.73
N GLU A 206 28.61 4.97 -4.03
CA GLU A 206 29.39 5.73 -3.05
C GLU A 206 28.54 6.77 -2.31
N SER A 207 27.30 7.00 -2.75
CA SER A 207 26.39 8.00 -2.23
C SER A 207 24.93 7.50 -2.38
N PRO A 208 24.52 6.42 -1.67
CA PRO A 208 23.15 5.91 -1.69
C PRO A 208 22.22 6.81 -0.88
N TYR A 209 22.42 8.12 -1.00
CA TYR A 209 21.72 9.16 -0.30
C TYR A 209 20.69 9.77 -1.23
N MET A 210 19.53 10.07 -0.67
CA MET A 210 18.49 10.79 -1.39
C MET A 210 17.98 11.94 -0.52
N LEU A 211 17.43 12.95 -1.19
CA LEU A 211 16.75 14.04 -0.51
C LEU A 211 15.40 13.54 0.00
N ASP A 212 15.19 13.70 1.30
CA ASP A 212 13.91 13.44 1.96
C ASP A 212 13.39 14.71 2.64
N GLU A 213 12.10 14.71 2.97
CA GLU A 213 11.41 15.87 3.56
C GLU A 213 10.57 15.44 4.76
N VAL A 214 10.76 16.14 5.88
CA VAL A 214 9.84 16.08 7.02
C VAL A 214 9.17 17.44 7.18
N VAL A 215 7.85 17.42 7.35
CA VAL A 215 7.03 18.63 7.46
C VAL A 215 6.58 18.80 8.90
N VAL A 216 6.98 19.92 9.51
CA VAL A 216 6.53 20.36 10.83
C VAL A 216 5.62 21.56 10.66
N ARG A 217 4.56 21.65 11.47
CA ARG A 217 3.58 22.74 11.39
C ARG A 217 3.65 23.58 12.66
N ILE A 218 3.81 24.90 12.50
CA ILE A 218 3.82 25.86 13.61
C ILE A 218 2.65 26.85 13.49
N THR A 219 2.19 27.41 14.60
CA THR A 219 1.12 28.42 14.61
C THR A 219 1.62 29.75 14.05
N TYR A 220 0.70 30.62 13.60
CA TYR A 220 1.05 31.97 13.12
C TYR A 220 1.68 32.88 14.18
N ASN A 221 1.46 32.57 15.46
CA ASN A 221 2.00 33.33 16.59
C ASN A 221 3.40 32.84 17.01
N SER A 222 3.89 31.74 16.42
CA SER A 222 5.19 31.16 16.77
C SER A 222 6.34 31.98 16.19
N ASN A 223 7.47 32.01 16.91
CA ASN A 223 8.71 32.58 16.41
C ASN A 223 9.27 31.69 15.28
N TRP A 224 9.17 32.19 14.05
CA TRP A 224 9.55 31.45 12.86
C TRP A 224 11.05 31.13 12.82
N ASP A 225 11.90 32.13 13.02
CA ASP A 225 13.36 31.96 12.96
C ASP A 225 13.84 30.97 14.02
N LYS A 226 13.22 31.01 15.21
CA LYS A 226 13.54 30.08 16.29
C LYS A 226 13.14 28.64 15.96
N ALA A 227 12.00 28.46 15.31
CA ALA A 227 11.58 27.14 14.84
C ALA A 227 12.58 26.58 13.81
N GLU A 228 12.99 27.38 12.82
CA GLU A 228 13.98 26.96 11.82
C GLU A 228 15.32 26.55 12.46
N GLU A 229 15.82 27.33 13.43
CA GLU A 229 17.05 27.02 14.17
C GLU A 229 16.97 25.65 14.85
N ILE A 230 15.87 25.36 15.55
CA ILE A 230 15.67 24.10 16.28
C ILE A 230 15.63 22.91 15.29
N LEU A 231 14.88 23.05 14.20
CA LEU A 231 14.72 22.00 13.18
C LEU A 231 16.05 21.71 12.48
N LEU A 232 16.79 22.74 12.05
CA LEU A 232 18.09 22.58 11.40
C LEU A 232 19.10 21.93 12.33
N LYS A 233 19.18 22.36 13.60
CA LYS A 233 20.07 21.76 14.59
C LYS A 233 19.75 20.29 14.84
N ALA A 234 18.47 19.94 14.96
CA ALA A 234 18.05 18.55 15.10
C ALA A 234 18.45 17.70 13.87
N ALA A 235 18.31 18.25 12.66
CA ALA A 235 18.71 17.61 11.42
C ALA A 235 20.22 17.38 11.33
N GLU A 236 21.03 18.40 11.63
CA GLU A 236 22.48 18.33 11.62
C GLU A 236 23.00 17.27 12.61
N GLU A 237 22.38 17.17 13.79
CA GLU A 237 22.78 16.18 14.80
C GLU A 237 22.38 14.74 14.41
N ILE A 238 21.22 14.53 13.77
CA ILE A 238 20.75 13.19 13.38
C ILE A 238 21.41 12.70 12.09
N THR A 239 21.66 13.60 11.14
CA THR A 239 22.21 13.27 9.82
C THR A 239 23.70 13.58 9.69
N GLY A 240 24.42 13.74 10.82
CA GLY A 240 25.83 14.13 10.83
C GLY A 240 26.74 13.21 10.00
N ASP A 241 26.49 11.90 10.05
CA ASP A 241 27.20 10.89 9.24
C ASP A 241 26.95 11.08 7.74
N VAL A 242 25.71 11.42 7.36
CA VAL A 242 25.33 11.71 5.98
C VAL A 242 25.93 13.01 5.49
N ILE A 243 25.96 14.05 6.33
CA ILE A 243 26.56 15.35 6.00
C ILE A 243 28.06 15.20 5.77
N GLU A 244 28.76 14.42 6.61
CA GLU A 244 30.19 14.14 6.43
C GLU A 244 30.48 13.45 5.10
N ALA A 245 29.64 12.49 4.70
CA ALA A 245 29.81 11.74 3.47
C ALA A 245 29.44 12.54 2.20
N THR A 246 28.39 13.38 2.27
CA THR A 246 27.81 14.05 1.09
C THR A 246 28.25 15.51 0.94
N GLY A 247 28.67 16.14 2.04
CA GLY A 247 28.91 17.59 2.12
C GLY A 247 27.65 18.45 2.03
N VAL A 248 26.46 17.85 1.97
CA VAL A 248 25.19 18.58 1.78
C VAL A 248 24.51 18.79 3.13
N LYS A 249 24.34 20.05 3.52
CA LYS A 249 23.64 20.43 4.75
C LYS A 249 22.11 20.42 4.58
N PRO A 250 21.35 20.14 5.65
CA PRO A 250 19.91 20.27 5.66
C PRO A 250 19.49 21.74 5.48
N TYR A 251 18.33 21.96 4.90
CA TYR A 251 17.76 23.29 4.69
C TYR A 251 16.23 23.25 4.76
N ILE A 252 15.62 24.40 5.04
CA ILE A 252 14.16 24.51 5.17
C ILE A 252 13.60 25.29 3.99
N ARG A 253 12.43 24.85 3.52
CA ARG A 253 11.53 25.65 2.67
C ARG A 253 10.17 25.68 3.34
N SER A 254 9.50 26.81 3.29
CA SER A 254 8.31 27.01 4.11
C SER A 254 7.16 27.57 3.28
N ASP A 255 5.96 27.07 3.56
CA ASP A 255 4.72 27.50 2.91
C ASP A 255 3.69 27.90 3.97
N LEU A 256 2.82 28.85 3.65
CA LEU A 256 1.66 29.18 4.49
C LEU A 256 0.58 28.09 4.38
N TYR A 257 -0.19 27.90 5.44
CA TYR A 257 -1.28 26.91 5.53
C TYR A 257 -2.45 27.45 6.36
N ASP A 258 -3.64 26.85 6.24
CA ASP A 258 -4.90 27.46 6.74
C ASP A 258 -4.88 27.94 8.20
N TYR A 259 -4.13 27.26 9.07
CA TYR A 259 -4.03 27.58 10.50
C TYR A 259 -2.58 27.59 11.01
N GLY A 260 -1.62 27.85 10.12
CA GLY A 260 -0.21 27.95 10.51
C GLY A 260 0.75 27.98 9.34
N VAL A 261 1.98 27.57 9.61
CA VAL A 261 3.07 27.54 8.65
C VAL A 261 3.60 26.12 8.54
N ASN A 262 3.74 25.61 7.31
CA ASN A 262 4.43 24.35 7.03
C ASN A 262 5.93 24.63 6.89
N LEU A 263 6.73 24.20 7.86
CA LEU A 263 8.19 24.17 7.76
C LEU A 263 8.60 22.83 7.15
N ARG A 264 9.08 22.84 5.90
CA ARG A 264 9.55 21.64 5.19
C ARG A 264 11.05 21.52 5.34
N LEU A 265 11.47 20.72 6.31
CA LEU A 265 12.87 20.41 6.52
C LEU A 265 13.32 19.35 5.52
N ARG A 266 14.28 19.71 4.67
CA ARG A 266 14.88 18.83 3.68
C ARG A 266 16.27 18.43 4.13
N TYR A 267 16.54 17.12 4.07
CA TYR A 267 17.80 16.53 4.49
C TYR A 267 18.16 15.37 3.58
N GLN A 268 19.44 15.03 3.49
CA GLN A 268 19.85 13.79 2.84
C GLN A 268 19.82 12.64 3.84
N THR A 269 19.38 11.47 3.39
CA THR A 269 19.42 10.23 4.17
C THR A 269 19.74 9.05 3.26
N ARG A 270 20.27 7.98 3.85
CA ARG A 270 20.44 6.71 3.14
C ARG A 270 19.07 6.17 2.74
N VAL A 271 18.94 5.75 1.48
CA VAL A 271 17.64 5.30 0.93
C VAL A 271 16.98 4.20 1.77
N LYS A 272 17.77 3.30 2.37
CA LYS A 272 17.26 2.20 3.21
C LYS A 272 16.84 2.62 4.61
N ASP A 273 17.46 3.68 5.13
CA ASP A 273 17.28 4.16 6.50
C ASP A 273 16.29 5.33 6.56
N ARG A 274 15.66 5.66 5.43
CA ARG A 274 14.73 6.78 5.27
C ARG A 274 13.67 6.83 6.36
N ALA A 275 12.95 5.73 6.56
CA ALA A 275 11.87 5.64 7.55
C ALA A 275 12.37 5.84 8.99
N GLU A 276 13.53 5.25 9.32
CA GLU A 276 14.16 5.38 10.63
C GLU A 276 14.65 6.81 10.88
N THR A 277 15.34 7.40 9.90
CA THR A 277 15.84 8.78 9.99
C THR A 277 14.69 9.76 10.18
N ALA A 278 13.62 9.61 9.38
CA ALA A 278 12.42 10.42 9.53
C ALA A 278 11.79 10.27 10.91
N TYR A 279 11.73 9.05 11.47
CA TYR A 279 11.24 8.82 12.83
C TYR A 279 12.10 9.52 13.89
N LEU A 280 13.42 9.34 13.84
CA LEU A 280 14.36 9.93 14.80
C LEU A 280 14.29 11.46 14.76
N LEU A 281 14.23 12.02 13.56
CA LEU A 281 14.11 13.45 13.32
C LEU A 281 12.80 13.99 13.88
N ASN A 282 11.65 13.37 13.53
CA ASN A 282 10.34 13.75 14.06
C ASN A 282 10.31 13.73 15.60
N LYS A 283 10.81 12.65 16.20
CA LYS A 283 10.85 12.49 17.65
C LYS A 283 11.70 13.58 18.32
N LYS A 284 12.87 13.88 17.76
CA LYS A 284 13.79 14.89 18.30
C LYS A 284 13.22 16.29 18.18
N MET A 285 12.74 16.65 16.99
CA MET A 285 12.13 17.96 16.72
C MET A 285 10.92 18.19 17.62
N PHE A 286 10.06 17.18 17.77
CA PHE A 286 8.91 17.26 18.67
C PHE A 286 9.33 17.56 20.12
N ASN A 287 10.34 16.85 20.64
CA ASN A 287 10.81 17.06 22.00
C ASN A 287 11.51 18.41 22.21
N GLU A 288 12.25 18.91 21.23
CA GLU A 288 12.93 20.21 21.33
C GLU A 288 11.95 21.37 21.19
N LEU A 289 10.96 21.26 20.30
CA LEU A 289 9.90 22.27 20.18
C LEU A 289 9.05 22.37 21.44
N GLN A 290 8.71 21.25 22.10
CA GLN A 290 7.99 21.28 23.37
C GLN A 290 8.72 22.02 24.51
N LYS A 291 10.05 22.10 24.46
CA LYS A 291 10.84 22.83 25.46
C LYS A 291 10.91 24.33 25.16
N CYS A 292 10.53 24.76 23.95
CA CYS A 292 10.63 26.14 23.51
C CYS A 292 9.28 26.84 23.68
N PRO A 293 9.13 27.80 24.62
CA PRO A 293 7.87 28.50 24.83
C PRO A 293 7.50 29.48 23.71
N GLU A 294 8.43 29.77 22.79
CA GLU A 294 8.23 30.70 21.67
C GLU A 294 7.64 30.02 20.42
N VAL A 295 7.58 28.69 20.38
CA VAL A 295 7.15 27.94 19.21
C VAL A 295 6.08 26.93 19.58
N ASP A 296 4.87 27.15 19.07
CA ASP A 296 3.74 26.25 19.25
C ASP A 296 3.48 25.45 17.98
N LEU A 297 3.26 24.14 18.15
CA LEU A 297 2.87 23.26 17.05
C LEU A 297 1.42 23.54 16.64
N ALA A 298 1.19 23.70 15.34
CA ALA A 298 -0.15 23.87 14.81
C ALA A 298 -0.88 22.53 14.86
N MET A 299 -1.91 22.44 15.70
CA MET A 299 -2.82 21.30 15.73
C MET A 299 -4.04 21.60 14.86
N PRO A 300 -4.42 20.74 13.91
CA PRO A 300 -5.75 20.83 13.32
C PRO A 300 -6.75 20.75 14.45
N TYR A 301 -7.67 21.70 14.55
CA TYR A 301 -8.78 21.63 15.49
C TYR A 301 -9.70 20.47 15.11
N VAL A 302 -9.31 19.23 15.44
CA VAL A 302 -10.22 18.11 15.51
C VAL A 302 -10.71 18.08 16.94
N TYR A 303 -11.87 18.67 17.17
CA TYR A 303 -12.58 18.49 18.43
C TYR A 303 -12.83 16.99 18.62
N SER A 304 -12.02 16.34 19.45
CA SER A 304 -12.52 15.21 20.22
C SER A 304 -13.58 15.79 21.15
N ASN A 305 -14.82 15.29 21.11
CA ASN A 305 -15.91 15.76 21.99
C ASN A 305 -15.46 15.88 23.47
N ARG A 306 -14.49 15.07 23.91
CA ARG A 306 -13.94 15.13 25.28
C ARG A 306 -12.91 16.26 25.50
N ALA A 307 -12.06 16.55 24.52
CA ALA A 307 -11.07 17.63 24.62
C ALA A 307 -11.73 19.01 24.40
N GLY A 308 -12.71 19.06 23.50
CA GLY A 308 -13.58 20.22 23.32
C GLY A 308 -14.33 20.59 24.60
N ALA A 309 -14.90 19.61 25.31
CA ALA A 309 -15.57 19.84 26.58
C ALA A 309 -14.65 20.46 27.65
N LYS A 310 -13.39 20.00 27.75
CA LYS A 310 -12.39 20.57 28.68
C LYS A 310 -11.95 21.98 28.29
N LEU A 311 -11.80 22.28 26.99
CA LEU A 311 -11.46 23.63 26.54
C LEU A 311 -12.64 24.60 26.74
N VAL A 312 -13.88 24.14 26.54
CA VAL A 312 -15.09 24.90 26.89
C VAL A 312 -15.07 25.24 28.38
N GLU A 313 -14.75 24.29 29.26
CA GLU A 313 -14.59 24.51 30.71
C GLU A 313 -13.51 25.58 31.03
N ILE A 314 -12.40 25.62 30.30
CA ILE A 314 -11.31 26.59 30.50
C ILE A 314 -11.71 27.98 29.95
N THR A 315 -12.43 28.06 28.84
CA THR A 315 -12.97 29.34 28.33
C THR A 315 -14.12 29.90 29.17
N THR A 316 -14.72 29.12 30.08
CA THR A 316 -15.73 29.59 31.05
C THR A 316 -15.16 30.31 32.28
N GLU A 317 -13.95 30.86 32.22
CA GLU A 317 -13.47 31.79 33.27
C GLU A 317 -14.20 33.15 33.32
N LYS A 318 -15.24 33.38 32.49
CA LYS A 318 -16.12 34.57 32.58
C LYS A 318 -17.62 34.27 32.78
N GLY A 319 -17.96 33.12 33.35
CA GLY A 319 -19.30 32.86 33.85
C GLY A 319 -19.61 31.37 33.96
N SER A 320 -20.26 30.97 35.04
CA SER A 320 -20.70 29.58 35.23
C SER A 320 -22.00 29.33 34.47
N VAL A 321 -22.05 28.31 33.62
CA VAL A 321 -23.29 27.85 32.99
C VAL A 321 -24.07 27.00 34.00
N LYS A 322 -25.34 27.36 34.26
CA LYS A 322 -26.23 26.67 35.21
C LYS A 322 -27.63 26.51 34.61
N GLU A 323 -28.35 25.48 35.02
CA GLU A 323 -29.79 25.38 34.77
C GLU A 323 -30.54 26.16 35.86
N ILE A 324 -31.44 27.07 35.43
CA ILE A 324 -32.19 27.94 36.32
C ILE A 324 -33.68 27.72 36.06
N PRO A 325 -34.53 27.62 37.10
CA PRO A 325 -35.98 27.60 36.92
C PRO A 325 -36.45 28.88 36.22
N ILE A 326 -37.30 28.74 35.19
CA ILE A 326 -37.79 29.89 34.41
C ILE A 326 -38.52 30.90 35.32
N ASP A 327 -39.18 30.42 36.38
CA ASP A 327 -39.87 31.25 37.35
C ASP A 327 -38.94 32.10 38.22
N GLU A 328 -37.65 31.77 38.31
CA GLU A 328 -36.65 32.56 39.04
C GLU A 328 -36.05 33.71 38.22
N ILE A 329 -36.37 33.77 36.91
CA ILE A 329 -35.82 34.76 35.98
C ILE A 329 -36.79 35.92 35.79
N THR A 330 -36.32 37.13 36.03
CA THR A 330 -37.05 38.36 35.74
C THR A 330 -36.83 38.71 34.25
N PRO A 331 -37.90 38.76 33.43
CA PRO A 331 -37.79 39.21 32.04
C PRO A 331 -37.44 40.70 31.99
N SER A 332 -36.78 41.13 30.90
CA SER A 332 -36.55 42.56 30.69
C SER A 332 -37.87 43.29 30.41
N ALA A 333 -37.93 44.59 30.68
CA ALA A 333 -39.10 45.43 30.41
C ALA A 333 -39.34 45.70 28.91
N ARG A 334 -38.69 44.95 28.01
CA ARG A 334 -38.77 45.13 26.56
C ARG A 334 -40.02 44.45 26.02
N GLU A 335 -40.81 45.16 25.23
CA GLU A 335 -41.90 44.55 24.44
C GLU A 335 -41.30 43.65 23.35
N LEU A 336 -41.78 42.42 23.28
CA LEU A 336 -41.35 41.40 22.32
C LEU A 336 -42.44 41.20 21.27
N ASP A 337 -42.06 41.10 20.00
CA ASP A 337 -42.98 40.78 18.91
C ASP A 337 -43.41 39.29 19.03
N PRO A 338 -44.73 39.00 19.10
CA PRO A 338 -45.23 37.62 19.14
C PRO A 338 -44.76 36.75 17.98
N HIS A 339 -44.54 37.32 16.79
CA HIS A 339 -44.10 36.56 15.62
C HIS A 339 -42.65 36.06 15.77
N ASP A 340 -41.76 36.90 16.31
CA ASP A 340 -40.36 36.55 16.57
C ASP A 340 -40.24 35.46 17.65
N VAL A 341 -41.09 35.53 18.68
CA VAL A 341 -41.14 34.51 19.74
C VAL A 341 -41.57 33.16 19.16
N GLU A 342 -42.56 33.14 18.25
CA GLU A 342 -43.05 31.91 17.63
C GLU A 342 -41.99 31.25 16.72
N GLN A 343 -41.27 32.04 15.91
CA GLN A 343 -40.17 31.53 15.07
C GLN A 343 -39.06 30.91 15.93
N VAL A 344 -38.68 31.59 17.01
CA VAL A 344 -37.66 31.08 17.94
C VAL A 344 -38.17 29.84 18.69
N ALA A 345 -39.45 29.79 19.07
CA ALA A 345 -40.07 28.62 19.70
C ALA A 345 -40.07 27.40 18.78
N GLN A 346 -40.40 27.57 17.49
CA GLN A 346 -40.31 26.48 16.52
C GLN A 346 -38.88 25.95 16.36
N SER A 347 -37.89 26.85 16.31
CA SER A 347 -36.47 26.46 16.25
C SER A 347 -36.04 25.70 17.50
N ILE A 348 -36.43 26.16 18.69
CA ILE A 348 -36.08 25.51 19.97
C ILE A 348 -36.78 24.16 20.10
N ALA A 349 -38.03 24.03 19.65
CA ALA A 349 -38.76 22.76 19.69
C ALA A 349 -38.09 21.66 18.83
N LEU A 350 -37.47 22.05 17.70
CA LEU A 350 -36.82 21.12 16.79
C LEU A 350 -35.38 20.77 17.17
N GLN A 351 -34.60 21.75 17.64
CA GLN A 351 -33.14 21.62 17.79
C GLN A 351 -32.65 21.80 19.24
N GLY A 352 -33.53 22.14 20.17
CA GLY A 352 -33.17 22.50 21.54
C GLY A 352 -32.56 23.91 21.62
N LEU A 353 -32.16 24.31 22.83
CA LEU A 353 -31.58 25.62 23.09
C LEU A 353 -30.08 25.62 22.73
N LEU A 354 -29.75 26.03 21.51
CA LEU A 354 -28.37 26.00 20.99
C LEU A 354 -27.42 26.98 21.69
N GLN A 355 -27.93 28.08 22.22
CA GLN A 355 -27.16 29.07 22.96
C GLN A 355 -27.82 29.36 24.31
N PRO A 356 -27.08 29.35 25.43
CA PRO A 356 -27.63 29.66 26.75
C PRO A 356 -28.04 31.14 26.82
N ILE A 357 -29.06 31.44 27.62
CA ILE A 357 -29.42 32.84 27.92
C ILE A 357 -28.39 33.45 28.87
N VAL A 358 -28.19 34.76 28.85
CA VAL A 358 -27.25 35.43 29.76
C VAL A 358 -28.06 36.12 30.85
N VAL A 359 -27.74 35.81 32.10
CA VAL A 359 -28.41 36.37 33.27
C VAL A 359 -27.42 36.89 34.29
N THR A 360 -27.83 37.90 35.06
CA THR A 360 -27.08 38.44 36.18
C THR A 360 -27.80 38.12 37.48
N ARG A 361 -27.07 37.72 38.51
CA ARG A 361 -27.68 37.45 39.81
C ARG A 361 -27.99 38.75 40.54
N ASN A 362 -29.24 38.94 40.96
CA ASN A 362 -29.66 40.08 41.75
C ASN A 362 -29.49 39.77 43.24
N ASN A 363 -28.50 40.40 43.87
CA ASN A 363 -28.14 40.15 45.28
C ASN A 363 -29.21 40.63 46.29
N ALA A 364 -30.16 41.47 45.89
CA ALA A 364 -31.20 41.98 46.78
C ALA A 364 -32.45 41.07 46.85
N THR A 365 -32.76 40.34 45.78
CA THR A 365 -33.98 39.53 45.67
C THR A 365 -33.71 38.03 45.54
N GLY A 366 -32.45 37.63 45.32
CA GLY A 366 -32.06 36.24 45.09
C GLY A 366 -32.47 35.68 43.71
N ARG A 367 -33.10 36.50 42.86
CA ARG A 367 -33.55 36.16 41.50
C ARG A 367 -32.51 36.51 40.43
N TYR A 368 -32.74 36.07 39.20
CA TYR A 368 -31.85 36.33 38.07
C TYR A 368 -32.48 37.33 37.09
N ASP A 369 -31.77 38.39 36.75
CA ASP A 369 -32.24 39.38 35.77
C ASP A 369 -31.61 39.05 34.40
N ILE A 370 -32.43 38.99 33.36
CA ILE A 370 -31.95 38.67 32.01
C ILE A 370 -31.18 39.85 31.39
N GLN A 371 -30.01 39.55 30.83
CA GLN A 371 -29.17 40.49 30.08
C GLN A 371 -29.28 40.27 28.57
N ALA A 372 -29.39 39.01 28.14
CA ALA A 372 -29.53 38.66 26.73
C ALA A 372 -30.29 37.35 26.55
N GLY A 373 -31.23 37.33 25.59
CA GLY A 373 -31.99 36.14 25.22
C GLY A 373 -33.48 36.19 25.56
N ASP A 374 -34.09 37.38 25.62
CA ASP A 374 -35.51 37.58 25.96
C ASP A 374 -36.46 36.76 25.08
N LEU A 375 -36.22 36.71 23.76
CA LEU A 375 -37.00 35.88 22.83
C LEU A 375 -36.90 34.39 23.15
N ARG A 376 -35.71 33.92 23.58
CA ARG A 376 -35.49 32.52 23.96
C ARG A 376 -36.18 32.18 25.28
N LEU A 377 -36.13 33.09 26.26
CA LEU A 377 -36.86 32.93 27.54
C LEU A 377 -38.38 32.88 27.29
N ALA A 378 -38.92 33.79 26.47
CA ALA A 378 -40.33 33.84 26.11
C ALA A 378 -40.76 32.57 25.35
N ALA A 379 -39.95 32.14 24.38
CA ALA A 379 -40.18 30.91 23.62
C ALA A 379 -40.18 29.66 24.51
N CYS A 380 -39.19 29.52 25.40
CA CYS A 380 -39.15 28.41 26.36
C CYS A 380 -40.35 28.41 27.32
N LYS A 381 -40.84 29.59 27.72
CA LYS A 381 -42.06 29.73 28.53
C LYS A 381 -43.31 29.32 27.75
N GLN A 382 -43.42 29.70 26.48
CA GLN A 382 -44.51 29.28 25.58
C GLN A 382 -44.52 27.77 25.35
N LEU A 383 -43.34 27.15 25.27
CA LEU A 383 -43.16 25.70 25.14
C LEU A 383 -43.35 24.93 26.47
N GLY A 384 -43.58 25.62 27.59
CA GLY A 384 -43.85 25.00 28.89
C GLY A 384 -42.63 24.41 29.61
N TRP A 385 -41.43 24.89 29.31
CA TRP A 385 -40.21 24.42 29.97
C TRP A 385 -40.16 24.87 31.44
N LYS A 386 -39.62 24.02 32.33
CA LYS A 386 -39.49 24.33 33.76
C LYS A 386 -38.14 24.94 34.13
N THR A 387 -37.08 24.54 33.42
CA THR A 387 -35.71 25.05 33.59
C THR A 387 -35.15 25.47 32.25
N ILE A 388 -34.21 26.42 32.28
CA ILE A 388 -33.50 26.92 31.09
C ILE A 388 -32.00 27.03 31.38
N THR A 389 -31.17 26.66 30.41
CA THR A 389 -29.71 26.78 30.53
C THR A 389 -29.29 28.24 30.39
N ALA A 390 -28.62 28.77 31.42
CA ALA A 390 -28.22 30.16 31.50
C ALA A 390 -26.74 30.32 31.88
N LEU A 391 -26.07 31.28 31.26
CA LEU A 391 -24.76 31.76 31.66
C LEU A 391 -24.95 32.82 32.75
N VAL A 392 -24.53 32.51 33.98
CA VAL A 392 -24.59 33.45 35.11
C VAL A 392 -23.34 34.31 35.12
N GLN A 393 -23.52 35.61 34.93
CA GLN A 393 -22.45 36.60 35.05
C GLN A 393 -22.54 37.32 36.40
N ASP A 394 -21.42 37.42 37.11
CA ASP A 394 -21.33 38.22 38.33
C ASP A 394 -21.37 39.72 37.96
N ALA A 395 -22.13 40.50 38.72
CA ALA A 395 -22.38 41.91 38.42
C ALA A 395 -21.10 42.77 38.57
N LYS A 396 -20.29 42.86 37.51
CA LYS A 396 -19.29 43.92 37.29
C LYS A 396 -19.10 44.25 35.80
N GLU A 397 -19.37 45.52 35.50
CA GLU A 397 -19.04 46.34 34.31
C GLU A 397 -19.52 45.88 32.91
N SER A 398 -20.59 46.54 32.45
CA SER A 398 -20.94 46.68 31.05
C SER A 398 -19.80 47.35 30.27
N LYS A 399 -19.21 46.66 29.29
CA LYS A 399 -18.52 47.32 28.17
C LYS A 399 -19.38 47.20 26.90
N PRO A 400 -19.47 48.25 26.07
CA PRO A 400 -20.36 48.26 24.92
C PRO A 400 -19.84 47.38 23.78
N GLY A 401 -20.76 46.58 23.23
CA GLY A 401 -20.85 46.11 21.84
C GLY A 401 -19.59 45.60 21.15
N VAL A 402 -19.38 44.28 21.16
CA VAL A 402 -18.70 43.58 20.06
C VAL A 402 -19.80 43.06 19.11
N PRO A 403 -19.75 43.34 17.79
CA PRO A 403 -20.77 42.84 16.86
C PRO A 403 -20.71 41.31 16.78
N PRO A 404 -21.84 40.63 16.50
CA PRO A 404 -21.85 39.17 16.36
C PRO A 404 -21.00 38.77 15.15
N ILE A 405 -20.06 37.85 15.39
CA ILE A 405 -19.35 37.13 14.33
C ILE A 405 -20.41 36.31 13.58
N SER A 406 -20.69 36.71 12.34
CA SER A 406 -21.55 35.96 11.44
C SER A 406 -20.88 34.62 11.10
N PRO A 407 -21.58 33.47 11.19
CA PRO A 407 -21.03 32.21 10.70
C PRO A 407 -20.81 32.33 9.19
N LEU A 408 -19.57 32.12 8.76
CA LEU A 408 -19.18 32.02 7.35
C LEU A 408 -20.13 31.09 6.61
N ASN A 409 -20.88 31.68 5.68
CA ASN A 409 -21.78 30.99 4.77
C ASN A 409 -20.96 30.09 3.83
N PRO A 410 -21.17 28.76 3.76
CA PRO A 410 -20.45 27.91 2.84
C PRO A 410 -21.12 27.99 1.47
N LYS A 411 -20.78 29.02 0.70
CA LYS A 411 -20.98 29.07 -0.75
C LYS A 411 -19.88 29.90 -1.41
N VAL A 412 -18.83 29.23 -1.89
CA VAL A 412 -18.35 29.23 -3.30
C VAL A 412 -17.59 27.92 -3.50
#